data_AF-A0A1H3A140-F1
#
_entry.id   AF-A0A1H3A140-F1
#
_cell.length_a   1.000
_cell.length_b   1.000
_cell.length_c   1.000
_cell.angle_alpha   90.00
_cell.angle_beta   90.00
_cell.angle_gamma   90.00
#
_symmetry.space_group_name_H-M   'P 1'
#
loop_
_entity.id
_entity.type
_entity.pdbx_description
1 polymer ?
#
loop_
_entity_poly.entity_id
_entity_poly.type
_entity_poly.pdbx_seq_one_letter_code
_entity_poly.pdbx_strand_id
1 'polypeptide(L)' 'TLGAERNAKVRHVVATGSAYQEILKTAEGAGSDLIVIGAHKPDLKDYLLGPNAARVVRHSTVSVYVVR' A
#
# COMPACT_ATOMS: atom_id res chain seq x y z
N THR A 1 12.18 15.71 -3.04
CA THR A 1 11.56 15.35 -1.75
C THR A 1 10.49 16.38 -1.41
N LEU A 2 9.47 16.05 -0.63
CA LEU A 2 8.30 16.91 -0.37
C LEU A 2 8.58 18.13 0.54
N GLY A 3 9.85 18.46 0.83
CA GLY A 3 10.28 19.47 1.81
C GLY A 3 10.47 18.90 3.23
N ALA A 4 11.32 19.53 4.04
CA ALA A 4 11.68 19.04 5.37
C ALA A 4 10.48 19.02 6.35
N GLU A 5 9.64 20.06 6.32
CA GLU A 5 8.46 20.15 7.19
C GLU A 5 7.42 19.06 6.93
N ARG A 6 7.21 18.69 5.66
CA ARG A 6 6.29 17.61 5.27
C ARG A 6 6.82 16.26 5.72
N ASN A 7 8.11 16.02 5.48
CA ASN A 7 8.75 14.75 5.84
C ASN A 7 8.76 14.51 7.36
N ALA A 8 8.81 15.55 8.20
CA ALA A 8 8.77 15.42 9.66
C ALA A 8 7.51 14.70 10.18
N LYS A 9 6.42 14.72 9.40
CA LYS A 9 5.15 14.04 9.74
C LYS A 9 4.99 12.66 9.07
N VAL A 10 6.01 12.18 8.36
CA VAL A 10 5.94 10.94 7.58
C VAL A 10 6.85 9.89 8.22
N ARG A 11 6.28 8.73 8.54
CA ARG A 11 7.04 7.56 8.97
C ARG A 11 7.41 6.71 7.76
N HIS A 12 8.70 6.52 7.54
CA HIS A 12 9.22 5.60 6.54
C HIS A 12 9.41 4.21 7.17
N VAL A 13 8.86 3.18 6.55
CA VAL A 13 8.94 1.80 7.03
C VAL A 13 9.55 0.93 5.93
N VAL A 14 10.56 0.15 6.30
CA VAL A 14 11.14 -0.89 5.44
C VAL A 14 10.90 -2.22 6.12
N ALA A 15 10.33 -3.16 5.39
CA ALA A 15 10.02 -4.50 5.86
C ALA A 15 10.47 -5.55 4.85
N THR A 16 10.79 -6.75 5.33
CA THR A 16 11.24 -7.87 4.52
C THR A 16 10.25 -9.02 4.66
N GLY A 17 9.74 -9.53 3.54
CA GLY A 17 8.74 -10.60 3.54
C GLY A 17 7.84 -10.54 2.30
N SER A 18 6.69 -11.21 2.35
CA SER A 18 5.69 -11.08 1.30
C SER A 18 5.08 -9.67 1.34
N ALA A 19 5.18 -8.92 0.23
CA ALA A 19 4.80 -7.51 0.19
C ALA A 19 3.37 -7.25 0.72
N TYR A 20 2.37 -8.02 0.27
CA TYR A 20 0.99 -7.82 0.73
C TYR A 20 0.81 -8.12 2.23
N GLN A 21 1.53 -9.11 2.78
CA GLN A 21 1.45 -9.45 4.21
C GLN A 21 2.05 -8.32 5.06
N GLU A 22 3.23 -7.82 4.66
CA GLU A 22 3.88 -6.73 5.39
C GLU A 22 3.09 -5.41 5.27
N ILE A 23 2.40 -5.16 4.15
CA ILE A 23 1.48 -4.02 4.01
C ILE A 23 0.34 -4.12 5.03
N LEU A 24 -0.34 -5.26 5.10
CA LEU A 24 -1.48 -5.46 6.03
C LEU A 24 -1.03 -5.37 7.49
N LYS A 25 0.07 -6.03 7.85
CA LYS A 25 0.66 -5.98 9.18
C LYS A 25 1.09 -4.56 9.57
N THR A 26 1.66 -3.80 8.63
CA THR A 26 2.06 -2.41 8.87
C THR A 26 0.84 -1.51 9.07
N ALA A 27 -0.23 -1.69 8.29
CA ALA A 27 -1.46 -0.94 8.43
C ALA A 27 -2.13 -1.21 9.79
N GLU A 28 -2.20 -2.49 10.20
CA GLU A 28 -2.73 -2.90 11.51
C GLU A 28 -1.89 -2.31 12.65
N GLY A 29 -0.56 -2.50 12.63
CA GLY A 29 0.32 -1.98 13.67
C GLY A 29 0.41 -0.45 13.71
N ALA A 30 0.03 0.25 12.64
CA ALA A 30 -0.04 1.70 12.59
C ALA A 30 -1.42 2.25 13.02
N GLY A 31 -2.44 1.40 13.13
CA GLY A 31 -3.83 1.85 13.31
C GLY A 31 -4.34 2.66 12.11
N SER A 32 -3.95 2.30 10.89
CA SER A 32 -4.34 3.03 9.68
C SER A 32 -5.81 2.82 9.33
N ASP A 33 -6.55 3.89 9.04
CA ASP A 33 -7.95 3.81 8.57
C ASP A 33 -8.09 3.60 7.04
N LEU A 34 -7.01 3.84 6.29
CA LEU A 34 -6.98 3.78 4.82
C LEU A 34 -5.63 3.28 4.31
N ILE A 35 -5.66 2.38 3.34
CA ILE A 35 -4.50 1.99 2.53
C ILE A 35 -4.63 2.57 1.14
N VAL A 36 -3.62 3.31 0.68
CA VAL A 36 -3.53 3.78 -0.72
C VAL A 36 -2.52 2.91 -1.46
N ILE A 37 -2.94 2.29 -2.57
CA ILE A 37 -2.11 1.37 -3.34
C ILE A 37 -2.27 1.60 -4.83
N GLY A 38 -1.18 1.53 -5.59
CA GLY A 38 -1.24 1.54 -7.05
C GLY A 38 -1.82 0.23 -7.58
N ALA A 39 -2.69 0.32 -8.59
CA ALA A 39 -3.34 -0.84 -9.21
C ALA A 39 -2.31 -1.84 -9.71
N HIS A 40 -1.37 -1.39 -10.56
CA HIS A 40 -0.28 -2.17 -11.15
C HIS A 40 0.55 -1.24 -12.10
N LYS A 41 1.72 -1.68 -12.61
CA LYS A 41 2.53 -0.93 -13.60
C LYS A 41 1.78 -0.72 -14.94
N PRO A 42 1.94 0.38 -15.66
CA PRO A 42 1.24 0.57 -16.95
C PRO A 42 1.51 -0.51 -18.04
N ASP A 43 2.62 -1.25 -17.96
CA ASP A 43 3.12 -2.07 -19.08
C ASP A 43 2.49 -3.48 -19.21
N LEU A 44 1.76 -3.98 -18.21
CA LEU A 44 1.03 -5.25 -18.32
C LEU A 44 -0.40 -4.90 -18.76
N LYS A 45 -0.66 -5.03 -20.06
CA LYS A 45 -1.89 -4.55 -20.71
C LYS A 45 -3.18 -5.24 -20.22
N ASP A 46 -3.06 -6.33 -19.45
CA ASP A 46 -4.18 -7.26 -19.22
C ASP A 46 -4.58 -7.47 -17.75
N TYR A 47 -3.91 -6.84 -16.77
CA TYR A 47 -4.28 -6.96 -15.35
C TYR A 47 -4.81 -5.64 -14.77
N LEU A 48 -6.10 -5.60 -14.44
CA LEU A 48 -6.73 -4.45 -13.77
C LEU A 48 -6.14 -4.20 -12.36
N LEU A 49 -5.64 -5.25 -11.70
CA LEU A 49 -5.00 -5.21 -10.38
C LEU A 49 -3.80 -6.17 -10.36
N GLY A 50 -2.64 -5.68 -9.97
CA GLY A 50 -1.46 -6.49 -9.73
C GLY A 50 -1.67 -7.44 -8.54
N PRO A 51 -0.87 -8.52 -8.45
CA PRO A 51 -1.09 -9.59 -7.46
C PRO A 51 -1.02 -9.09 -6.01
N ASN A 52 -0.21 -8.07 -5.72
CA ASN A 52 -0.17 -7.47 -4.39
C ASN A 52 -1.40 -6.60 -4.12
N ALA A 53 -1.78 -5.73 -5.04
CA ALA A 53 -2.95 -4.86 -4.90
C ALA A 53 -4.23 -5.70 -4.71
N ALA A 54 -4.42 -6.73 -5.53
CA ALA A 54 -5.55 -7.65 -5.41
C ALA A 54 -5.59 -8.35 -4.05
N ARG A 55 -4.43 -8.80 -3.53
CA ARG A 55 -4.36 -9.45 -2.21
C ARG A 55 -4.60 -8.48 -1.07
N VAL A 56 -4.11 -7.24 -1.14
CA VAL A 56 -4.37 -6.21 -0.13
C VAL A 56 -5.86 -5.87 -0.09
N VAL A 57 -6.47 -5.58 -1.25
CA VAL A 57 -7.92 -5.31 -1.36
C VAL A 57 -8.75 -6.45 -0.78
N ARG A 58 -8.38 -7.71 -1.07
CA ARG A 58 -9.14 -8.88 -0.62
C ARG A 58 -9.08 -9.14 0.89
N HIS A 59 -7.96 -8.80 1.55
CA HIS A 59 -7.72 -9.22 2.95
C HIS A 59 -7.55 -8.05 3.93
N SER A 60 -7.64 -6.81 3.46
CA SER A 60 -7.61 -5.64 4.35
C SER A 60 -8.84 -5.60 5.25
N THR A 61 -8.63 -5.27 6.52
CA THR A 61 -9.71 -4.97 7.48
C THR A 61 -10.17 -3.51 7.40
N VAL A 62 -9.43 -2.67 6.66
CA VAL A 62 -9.68 -1.24 6.49
C VAL A 62 -9.87 -0.88 5.02
N SER A 63 -10.38 0.32 4.77
CA SER A 63 -10.63 0.81 3.41
C SER A 63 -9.36 0.78 2.55
N VAL A 64 -9.50 0.43 1.28
CA VAL A 64 -8.40 0.41 0.31
C VAL A 64 -8.76 1.29 -0.88
N TYR A 65 -7.94 2.32 -1.13
CA TYR A 65 -8.05 3.18 -2.30
C TYR A 65 -7.03 2.79 -3.35
N VAL A 66 -7.51 2.27 -4.47
CA VAL A 66 -6.67 1.85 -5.59
C VAL A 66 -6.51 2.98 -6.58
N VAL A 67 -5.27 3.42 -6.81
CA VAL A 67 -4.92 4.48 -7.74
C VAL A 67 -4.41 3.88 -9.05
N ARG A 68 -4.86 4.43 -10.19
CA ARG A 68 -4.48 4.02 -11.55
C ARG A 68 -3.80 5.16 -12.29
#